data_AF-A0A965QT54-F1
#
_entry.id   AF-A0A965QT54-F1
#
_cell.length_a   1.000
_cell.length_b   1.000
_cell.length_c   1.000
_cell.angle_alpha   90.00
_cell.angle_beta   90.00
_cell.angle_gamma   90.00
#
_symmetry.space_group_name_H-M   'P 1'
#
loop_
_entity.id
_entity.type
_entity.pdbx_description
1 polymer ?
#
loop_
_entity_poly.entity_id
_entity_poly.type
_entity_poly.pdbx_seq_one_letter_code
_entity_poly.pdbx_strand_id
1 'polypeptide(L)'
;MTQPAPDLLFADCPERRGTGAEKWDRYAGRDVLPLWVADMDFRAPQEVLTAIGARVDHGVFGYTHDPPGFAPALAAHLLTKHGWQIDPGWVVGTPGVVTGLAVTARLLT
;
A
#
# COMPACT_ATOMS: atom_id res chain seq x y z
N MET A 1 30.92 -5.69 17.28
CA MET A 1 29.89 -5.75 16.21
C MET A 1 28.56 -5.46 16.87
N THR A 2 28.05 -4.24 16.75
CA THR A 2 26.78 -3.83 17.36
C THR A 2 25.64 -4.43 16.52
N GLN A 3 24.76 -5.24 17.10
CA GLN A 3 23.54 -5.64 16.42
C GLN A 3 22.77 -4.36 16.02
N PRO A 4 22.19 -4.30 14.81
CA PRO A 4 21.27 -3.23 14.47
C PRO A 4 20.11 -3.25 15.48
N ALA A 5 19.61 -2.07 15.85
CA ALA A 5 18.43 -1.95 16.69
C ALA A 5 17.28 -2.76 16.06
N PRO A 6 16.45 -3.45 16.87
CA PRO A 6 15.35 -4.25 16.33
C PRO A 6 14.43 -3.35 15.50
N ASP A 7 14.02 -3.85 14.34
CA ASP A 7 13.02 -3.20 13.52
C ASP A 7 11.68 -3.22 14.27
N LEU A 8 11.35 -2.09 14.88
CA LEU A 8 10.16 -1.95 15.71
C LEU A 8 8.86 -2.11 14.90
N LEU A 9 8.92 -2.06 13.56
CA LEU A 9 7.75 -2.17 12.69
C LEU A 9 7.02 -3.51 12.84
N PHE A 10 7.76 -4.58 13.09
CA PHE A 10 7.24 -5.95 13.19
C PHE A 10 7.08 -6.46 14.62
N ALA A 11 7.36 -5.62 15.62
CA ALA A 11 7.30 -6.00 17.03
C ALA A 11 5.85 -6.04 17.57
N ASP A 12 4.94 -5.28 16.95
CA ASP A 12 3.57 -5.12 17.42
C ASP A 12 2.55 -5.62 16.39
N CYS A 13 1.47 -6.22 16.89
CA CYS A 13 0.28 -6.60 16.12
C CYS A 13 -0.94 -5.83 16.65
N PRO A 14 -1.30 -4.67 16.07
CA PRO A 14 -2.44 -3.89 16.52
C PRO A 14 -3.76 -4.68 16.42
N GLU A 15 -4.71 -4.41 17.33
CA GLU A 15 -6.07 -4.95 17.23
C GLU A 15 -6.79 -4.34 16.01
N ARG A 16 -7.45 -5.20 15.23
CA ARG A 16 -8.08 -4.86 13.94
C ARG A 16 -9.57 -5.24 13.88
N ARG A 17 -10.10 -5.89 14.92
CA ARG A 17 -11.54 -6.18 15.02
C ARG A 17 -12.34 -4.90 15.21
N GLY A 18 -13.46 -4.79 14.51
CA GLY A 18 -14.34 -3.63 14.54
C GLY A 18 -13.81 -2.41 13.78
N THR A 19 -12.71 -2.54 13.02
CA THR A 19 -12.15 -1.44 12.22
C THR A 19 -12.57 -1.47 10.75
N GLY A 20 -13.47 -2.38 10.35
CA GLY A 20 -13.82 -2.64 8.96
C GLY A 20 -12.78 -3.51 8.24
N ALA A 21 -11.99 -4.30 8.98
CA ALA A 21 -10.95 -5.14 8.41
C ALA A 21 -11.55 -6.46 7.89
N GLU A 22 -11.67 -6.62 6.56
CA GLU A 22 -12.22 -7.84 5.93
C GLU A 22 -11.58 -9.14 6.47
N LYS A 23 -10.27 -9.12 6.74
CA LYS A 23 -9.55 -10.26 7.31
C LYS A 23 -10.17 -10.75 8.62
N TRP A 24 -10.47 -9.82 9.53
CA TRP A 24 -10.88 -10.09 10.91
C TRP A 24 -12.39 -10.05 11.09
N ASP A 25 -13.05 -9.03 10.54
CA ASP A 25 -14.48 -8.78 10.75
C ASP A 25 -15.38 -9.78 10.02
N ARG A 26 -14.87 -10.46 8.97
CA ARG A 26 -15.57 -11.59 8.32
C ARG A 26 -15.93 -12.72 9.29
N TYR A 27 -15.16 -12.88 10.37
CA TYR A 27 -15.37 -13.91 11.39
C TYR A 27 -15.74 -13.32 12.75
N ALA A 28 -16.28 -12.09 12.79
CA ALA A 28 -16.73 -11.47 14.02
C ALA A 28 -17.68 -12.38 14.83
N GLY A 29 -17.42 -12.50 16.13
CA GLY A 29 -18.19 -13.37 17.03
C GLY A 29 -17.88 -14.87 16.91
N ARG A 30 -16.85 -15.26 16.15
CA ARG A 30 -16.40 -16.65 16.01
C ARG A 30 -14.96 -16.80 16.48
N ASP A 31 -14.64 -17.99 16.97
CA ASP A 31 -13.27 -18.34 17.36
C ASP A 31 -12.47 -18.81 16.12
N VAL A 32 -12.03 -17.84 15.31
CA VAL A 32 -11.27 -18.06 14.08
C VAL A 32 -10.03 -17.15 14.09
N LEU A 33 -8.87 -17.74 13.78
CA LEU A 33 -7.65 -17.00 13.46
C LEU A 33 -7.52 -16.86 11.94
N PRO A 34 -7.75 -15.66 11.36
CA PRO A 34 -7.78 -15.48 9.92
C PRO A 34 -6.38 -15.36 9.30
N LEU A 35 -6.06 -16.25 8.35
CA LEU A 35 -4.76 -16.31 7.67
C LEU A 35 -4.90 -16.32 6.13
N TRP A 36 -5.99 -15.78 5.59
CA TRP A 36 -6.40 -16.04 4.19
C TRP A 36 -6.23 -14.85 3.22
N VAL A 37 -6.58 -13.63 3.62
CA VAL A 37 -6.47 -12.45 2.76
C VAL A 37 -5.08 -11.83 2.87
N ALA A 38 -4.54 -11.38 1.74
CA ALA A 38 -3.19 -10.85 1.61
C ALA A 38 -3.09 -9.37 2.08
N ASP A 39 -3.42 -9.13 3.34
CA ASP A 39 -3.01 -7.93 4.07
C ASP A 39 -2.21 -8.31 5.33
N MET A 40 -1.56 -7.33 5.94
CA MET A 40 -0.65 -7.54 7.06
C MET A 40 -1.25 -7.05 8.38
N ASP A 41 -0.88 -7.72 9.48
CA ASP A 41 -1.23 -7.32 10.85
C ASP A 41 -0.12 -6.48 11.50
N PHE A 42 0.56 -5.65 10.70
CA PHE A 42 1.63 -4.74 11.13
C PHE A 42 1.23 -3.29 10.87
N ARG A 43 1.86 -2.35 11.59
CA ARG A 43 1.70 -0.92 11.30
C ARG A 43 2.29 -0.58 9.93
N ALA A 44 1.73 0.43 9.28
CA ALA A 44 2.38 1.02 8.11
C ALA A 44 3.69 1.74 8.54
N PRO A 45 4.68 1.87 7.64
CA PRO A 45 5.90 2.64 7.92
C PRO A 45 5.60 4.06 8.37
N GLN A 46 6.45 4.61 9.25
CA GLN A 46 6.23 5.94 9.83
C GLN A 46 6.16 7.03 8.76
N GLU A 47 6.92 6.91 7.67
CA GLU A 47 6.91 7.83 6.53
C GLU A 47 5.53 7.89 5.86
N VAL A 48 4.85 6.75 5.76
CA VAL A 48 3.49 6.67 5.20
C VAL A 48 2.48 7.32 6.15
N LEU A 49 2.57 7.02 7.45
CA LEU A 49 1.69 7.62 8.46
C LEU A 49 1.85 9.15 8.52
N THR A 50 3.09 9.65 8.45
CA THR A 50 3.40 11.08 8.41
C THR A 50 2.83 11.74 7.16
N ALA A 51 2.97 11.13 5.98
CA ALA A 51 2.41 11.67 4.74
C ALA A 51 0.87 11.74 4.78
N ILE A 52 0.21 10.72 5.33
CA ILE A 52 -1.24 10.72 5.55
C ILE A 52 -1.62 11.82 6.55
N GLY A 53 -0.90 11.95 7.67
CA GLY A 53 -1.11 13.01 8.66
C GLY A 53 -1.05 14.41 8.06
N ALA A 54 0.01 14.70 7.30
CA ALA A 54 0.16 15.98 6.60
C ALA A 54 -0.99 16.24 5.59
N ARG A 55 -1.48 15.18 4.92
CA ARG A 55 -2.63 15.29 4.02
C ARG A 55 -3.93 15.60 4.77
N VAL A 56 -4.09 15.06 5.97
CA VAL A 56 -5.21 15.35 6.87
C VAL A 56 -5.15 16.80 7.37
N ASP A 57 -3.98 17.26 7.78
CA ASP A 57 -3.75 18.62 8.30
C ASP A 57 -4.08 19.71 7.25
N HIS A 58 -3.95 19.40 5.95
CA HIS A 58 -4.41 20.31 4.88
C HIS A 58 -5.91 20.64 5.00
N GLY A 59 -6.74 19.67 5.39
CA GLY A 59 -8.17 19.88 5.64
C GLY A 59 -9.11 19.95 4.42
N VAL A 60 -8.59 19.89 3.19
CA VAL A 60 -9.40 19.96 1.95
C VAL A 60 -9.15 18.73 1.06
N PHE A 61 -10.19 17.97 0.72
CA PHE A 61 -10.10 16.69 -0.01
C PHE A 61 -10.82 16.72 -1.38
N GLY A 62 -10.62 17.80 -2.14
CA GLY A 62 -11.14 17.91 -3.51
C GLY A 62 -10.44 17.01 -4.52
N TYR A 63 -10.77 17.18 -5.81
CA TYR A 63 -10.19 16.40 -6.90
C TYR A 63 -8.66 16.52 -6.98
N THR A 64 -7.99 15.40 -7.22
CA THR A 64 -6.54 15.29 -7.32
C THR A 64 -6.12 14.62 -8.62
N HIS A 65 -4.92 14.96 -9.08
CA HIS A 65 -4.18 14.21 -10.09
C HIS A 65 -3.03 13.45 -9.44
N ASP A 66 -2.40 12.55 -10.20
CA ASP A 66 -1.20 11.86 -9.74
C ASP A 66 -0.12 12.88 -9.36
N PRO A 67 0.55 12.72 -8.20
CA PRO A 67 1.65 13.60 -7.81
C PRO A 67 2.75 13.59 -8.88
N PRO A 68 3.38 14.73 -9.20
CA PRO A 68 4.45 14.80 -10.20
C PRO A 68 5.61 13.82 -9.96
N GLY A 69 5.86 13.45 -8.71
CA GLY A 69 6.91 12.50 -8.32
C GLY A 69 6.53 11.01 -8.42
N PHE A 70 5.26 10.66 -8.69
CA PHE A 70 4.80 9.27 -8.64
C PHE A 70 5.52 8.36 -9.65
N ALA A 71 5.46 8.69 -10.94
CA ALA A 71 6.09 7.88 -11.99
C ALA A 71 7.62 7.83 -11.89
N PRO A 72 8.34 8.96 -11.65
CA PRO A 72 9.78 8.93 -11.42
C PRO A 72 10.19 8.09 -10.20
N ALA A 73 9.45 8.18 -9.09
CA ALA A 73 9.74 7.38 -7.89
C ALA A 73 9.56 5.88 -8.14
N LEU A 74 8.52 5.49 -8.88
CA LEU A 74 8.31 4.09 -9.27
C LEU A 74 9.44 3.59 -10.17
N ALA A 75 9.83 4.37 -11.19
CA ALA A 75 10.93 4.01 -12.09
C ALA A 75 12.25 3.82 -11.33
N ALA A 76 12.57 4.74 -10.41
CA ALA A 76 13.75 4.64 -9.55
C ALA A 76 13.69 3.41 -8.63
N HIS A 77 12.52 3.09 -8.07
CA HIS A 77 12.33 1.91 -7.22
C HIS A 77 12.56 0.62 -8.00
N LEU A 78 12.01 0.50 -9.21
CA LEU A 78 12.19 -0.67 -10.08
C LEU A 78 13.65 -0.85 -10.51
N LEU A 79 14.35 0.25 -10.81
CA LEU A 79 15.77 0.21 -11.12
C LEU A 79 16.59 -0.26 -9.90
N THR A 80 16.33 0.31 -8.73
CA THR A 80 17.10 0.01 -7.51
C THR A 80 16.87 -1.43 -7.04
N LYS A 81 15.61 -1.88 -7.05
CA LYS A 81 15.23 -3.18 -6.48
C LYS A 81 15.41 -4.33 -7.45
N HIS A 82 15.22 -4.08 -8.75
CA HIS A 82 15.16 -5.14 -9.76
C HIS A 82 16.14 -4.94 -10.92
N GLY A 83 16.92 -3.84 -10.94
CA GLY A 83 17.77 -3.50 -12.08
C GLY A 83 16.98 -3.13 -13.33
N TRP A 84 15.66 -2.93 -13.21
CA TRP A 84 14.78 -2.70 -14.35
C TRP A 84 14.61 -1.21 -14.63
N GLN A 85 15.19 -0.77 -15.75
CA GLN A 85 15.03 0.60 -16.23
C GLN A 85 13.76 0.71 -17.09
N ILE A 86 12.84 1.60 -16.68
CA ILE A 86 11.63 1.94 -17.43
C ILE A 86 11.59 3.44 -17.75
N ASP A 87 10.87 3.81 -18.81
CA ASP A 87 10.48 5.20 -19.06
C ASP A 87 9.31 5.57 -18.13
N PRO A 88 9.39 6.64 -17.32
CA PRO A 88 8.27 7.13 -16.52
C PRO A 88 6.99 7.39 -17.34
N GLY A 89 7.11 7.70 -18.64
CA GLY A 89 5.97 7.88 -19.55
C GLY A 89 5.16 6.60 -19.82
N TRP A 90 5.66 5.41 -19.43
CA TRP A 90 4.91 4.16 -19.51
C TRP A 90 3.96 3.95 -18.33
N VAL A 91 4.09 4.74 -17.26
CA VAL A 91 3.32 4.54 -16.02
C VAL A 91 1.92 5.12 -16.16
N VAL A 92 0.91 4.29 -15.92
CA VAL A 92 -0.50 4.69 -15.88
C VAL A 92 -1.08 4.33 -14.52
N GLY A 93 -1.62 5.33 -13.81
CA GLY A 93 -2.31 5.15 -12.55
C GLY A 93 -3.60 4.35 -12.72
N THR A 94 -3.80 3.33 -11.90
CA THR A 94 -5.07 2.58 -11.84
C THR A 94 -5.49 2.40 -10.39
N PRO A 95 -6.80 2.28 -10.09
CA PRO A 95 -7.26 2.04 -8.72
C PRO A 95 -6.77 0.72 -8.11
N GLY A 96 -6.30 -0.22 -8.94
CA GLY A 96 -5.77 -1.50 -8.51
C GLY A 96 -5.45 -2.43 -9.68
N VAL A 97 -4.63 -3.44 -9.40
CA VAL A 97 -4.11 -4.39 -10.41
C VAL A 97 -5.24 -5.12 -11.14
N VAL A 98 -6.27 -5.59 -10.43
CA VAL A 98 -7.39 -6.33 -11.02
C VAL A 98 -8.17 -5.45 -12.01
N THR A 99 -8.38 -4.17 -11.69
CA THR A 99 -9.01 -3.21 -12.60
C THR A 99 -8.15 -2.99 -13.84
N GLY A 100 -6.84 -2.82 -13.67
CA GLY A 100 -5.90 -2.72 -14.80
C GLY A 100 -6.00 -3.92 -15.73
N LEU A 101 -5.95 -5.14 -15.19
CA LEU A 101 -6.08 -6.37 -15.95
C LEU A 101 -7.41 -6.47 -16.71
N ALA A 102 -8.53 -6.11 -16.07
CA ALA A 102 -9.85 -6.14 -16.70
C ALA A 102 -9.96 -5.17 -17.88
N VAL A 103 -9.39 -3.96 -17.74
CA VAL A 103 -9.34 -2.98 -18.83
C VAL A 103 -8.43 -3.48 -19.96
N THR A 104 -7.24 -3.96 -19.63
CA THR A 104 -6.29 -4.51 -20.61
C THR A 104 -6.90 -5.66 -21.40
N ALA A 105 -7.57 -6.61 -20.74
CA ALA A 105 -8.25 -7.71 -21.41
C ALA A 105 -9.27 -7.19 -22.43
N ARG A 106 -10.15 -6.27 -22.03
CA ARG A 106 -11.19 -5.70 -22.92
C ARG A 106 -10.62 -4.91 -24.10
N LEU A 107 -9.43 -4.33 -23.96
CA LEU A 107 -8.81 -3.54 -25.03
C LEU A 107 -8.00 -4.39 -26.01
N LEU A 108 -7.52 -5.56 -25.56
CA LEU A 108 -6.62 -6.43 -26.33
C LEU A 108 -7.27 -7.71 -26.86
N THR A 109 -8.52 -7.99 -26.47
CA THR A 109 -9.35 -9.09 -27.01
C THR A 109 -10.58 -8.54 -27.70
#